data_AF-A0A9X1G488-F1
#
_entry.id   AF-A0A9X1G488-F1
#
_cell.length_a   1.000
_cell.length_b   1.000
_cell.length_c   1.000
_cell.angle_alpha   90.00
_cell.angle_beta   90.00
_cell.angle_gamma   90.00
#
_symmetry.space_group_name_H-M   'P 1'
#
loop_
_entity.id
_entity.type
_entity.pdbx_description
1 polymer ?
#
loop_
_entity_poly.entity_id
_entity_poly.type
_entity_poly.pdbx_seq_one_letter_code
_entity_poly.pdbx_strand_id
1 'polypeptide(L)'
;MSMKTIGETTLSSFRFNRDGESYEASLSSVVCENENGDDEWCYSVVIIDDEGNLIMKEISHDFIETCDIYDRLSILVEKFIIK
;
A
#
# COMPACT_ATOMS: atom_id res chain seq x y z
N MET A 1 -20.29 7.08 0.17
CA MET A 1 -20.21 6.08 -0.90
C MET A 1 -19.33 4.96 -0.38
N SER A 2 -19.89 3.78 -0.17
CA SER A 2 -19.18 2.63 0.43
C SER A 2 -18.86 1.64 -0.68
N MET A 3 -17.68 1.77 -1.29
CA MET A 3 -17.16 0.75 -2.20
C MET A 3 -16.92 -0.52 -1.39
N LYS A 4 -17.51 -1.63 -1.81
CA LYS A 4 -17.39 -2.91 -1.11
C LYS A 4 -16.21 -3.66 -1.71
N THR A 5 -15.16 -3.87 -0.92
CA THR A 5 -14.04 -4.71 -1.33
C THR A 5 -14.50 -6.15 -1.49
N ILE A 6 -14.39 -6.69 -2.70
CA ILE A 6 -14.71 -8.08 -3.06
C ILE A 6 -13.50 -8.97 -2.80
N GLY A 7 -12.30 -8.46 -3.10
CA GLY A 7 -11.06 -9.19 -2.92
C GLY A 7 -9.85 -8.27 -2.81
N GLU A 8 -8.84 -8.71 -2.08
CA GLU A 8 -7.56 -8.03 -1.96
C GLU A 8 -6.45 -9.07 -2.17
N THR A 9 -5.43 -8.72 -2.93
CA THR A 9 -4.26 -9.55 -3.16
C THR A 9 -3.01 -8.70 -3.02
N THR A 10 -2.16 -9.04 -2.05
CA THR A 10 -0.87 -8.40 -1.88
C THR A 10 0.07 -8.80 -3.02
N LEU A 11 0.52 -7.82 -3.78
CA LEU A 11 1.44 -7.97 -4.91
C LEU A 11 2.89 -7.96 -4.44
N SER A 12 3.21 -7.09 -3.49
CA SER A 12 4.55 -6.95 -2.92
C SER A 12 4.44 -6.43 -1.51
N SER A 13 5.37 -6.82 -0.65
CA SER A 13 5.58 -6.17 0.63
C SER A 13 7.06 -6.16 0.98
N PHE A 14 7.49 -5.13 1.71
CA PHE A 14 8.81 -5.07 2.30
C PHE A 14 8.74 -4.46 3.69
N ARG A 15 9.69 -4.87 4.54
CA ARG A 15 9.86 -4.29 5.87
C ARG A 15 11.07 -3.38 5.91
N PHE A 16 10.97 -2.35 6.74
CA PHE A 16 12.04 -1.41 6.94
C PHE A 16 12.06 -0.85 8.34
N ASN A 17 13.24 -0.45 8.80
CA ASN A 17 13.39 0.18 10.10
C ASN A 17 13.62 1.68 9.92
N ARG A 18 12.98 2.49 10.75
CA ARG A 18 13.14 3.94 10.79
C ARG A 18 13.06 4.42 12.23
N ASP A 19 14.02 5.24 12.64
CA ASP A 19 14.07 5.84 13.99
C ASP A 19 14.01 4.82 15.15
N GLY A 20 14.40 3.56 14.90
CA GLY A 20 14.37 2.46 15.88
C GLY A 20 13.06 1.65 15.89
N GLU A 21 12.09 2.02 15.05
CA GLU A 21 10.81 1.35 14.86
C GLU A 21 10.81 0.56 13.55
N SER A 22 10.06 -0.54 13.49
CA SER A 22 9.92 -1.37 12.30
C SER A 22 8.58 -1.07 11.62
N TYR A 23 8.61 -0.95 10.31
CA TYR A 23 7.47 -0.66 9.46
C TYR A 23 7.36 -1.71 8.36
N GLU A 24 6.15 -1.97 7.89
CA GLU A 24 5.88 -2.84 6.73
C GLU A 24 5.08 -2.04 5.70
N ALA A 25 5.66 -1.88 4.51
CA ALA A 25 4.96 -1.35 3.35
C ALA A 25 4.45 -2.52 2.50
N SER A 26 3.19 -2.46 2.10
CA SER A 26 2.55 -3.46 1.24
C SER A 26 1.83 -2.79 0.08
N LEU A 27 2.04 -3.32 -1.12
CA LEU A 27 1.31 -3.00 -2.33
C LEU A 27 0.30 -4.12 -2.60
N SER A 28 -0.98 -3.79 -2.68
CA SER A 28 -2.06 -4.74 -2.92
C SER A 28 -2.91 -4.30 -4.12
N SER A 29 -3.37 -5.26 -4.91
CA SER A 29 -4.49 -5.05 -5.83
C SER A 29 -5.80 -5.33 -5.12
N VAL A 30 -6.76 -4.42 -5.24
CA VAL A 30 -8.07 -4.48 -4.60
C VAL A 30 -9.13 -4.50 -5.69
N VAL A 31 -10.04 -5.47 -5.63
CA VAL A 31 -11.24 -5.51 -6.45
C VAL A 31 -12.39 -4.98 -5.61
N CYS A 32 -13.04 -3.93 -6.10
CA CYS A 32 -14.17 -3.29 -5.44
C CYS A 32 -15.41 -3.37 -6.32
N GLU A 33 -16.56 -3.65 -5.71
CA GLU A 33 -17.86 -3.52 -6.37
C GLU A 33 -18.28 -2.05 -6.30
N ASN A 34 -18.61 -1.45 -7.45
CA ASN A 34 -19.16 -0.11 -7.49
C ASN A 34 -20.69 -0.12 -7.31
N GLU A 35 -21.32 1.07 -7.27
CA GLU A 35 -22.78 1.19 -7.05
C GLU A 35 -23.63 0.62 -8.20
N ASN A 36 -23.02 0.35 -9.37
CA ASN A 36 -23.68 -0.28 -10.51
C ASN A 36 -23.56 -1.82 -10.47
N GLY A 37 -22.79 -2.38 -9.53
CA GLY A 37 -22.50 -3.81 -9.47
C GLY A 37 -21.39 -4.24 -10.44
N ASP A 38 -20.62 -3.30 -10.98
CA ASP A 38 -19.46 -3.60 -11.80
C ASP A 38 -18.21 -3.76 -10.92
N ASP A 39 -17.35 -4.70 -11.30
CA ASP A 39 -16.05 -4.93 -10.65
C ASP A 39 -15.04 -3.89 -11.14
N GLU A 40 -14.53 -3.07 -10.23
CA GLU A 40 -13.47 -2.11 -10.49
C GLU A 40 -12.17 -2.52 -9.78
N TRP A 41 -11.07 -2.47 -10.53
CA TRP A 41 -9.73 -2.73 -10.01
C TRP A 41 -9.11 -1.42 -9.53
N CYS A 42 -8.61 -1.43 -8.31
CA CYS A 42 -7.75 -0.40 -7.79
C CYS A 42 -6.53 -1.03 -7.13
N TYR A 43 -5.54 -0.19 -6.84
CA TYR A 43 -4.31 -0.58 -6.16
C TYR A 43 -4.19 0.22 -4.88
N SER A 44 -3.70 -0.42 -3.84
CA SER A 44 -3.51 0.20 -2.54
C SER A 44 -2.08 0.02 -2.06
N VAL A 45 -1.53 1.09 -1.52
CA VAL A 45 -0.27 1.06 -0.77
C VAL A 45 -0.60 1.31 0.68
N VAL A 46 -0.16 0.40 1.53
CA VAL A 46 -0.41 0.41 2.97
C VAL A 46 0.92 0.39 3.69
N ILE A 47 1.08 1.26 4.69
CA ILE A 47 2.19 1.22 5.63
C ILE A 47 1.62 0.97 7.02
N ILE A 48 2.09 -0.08 7.67
CA ILE A 48 1.81 -0.39 9.06
C ILE A 48 3.08 -0.32 9.90
N ASP A 49 2.94 0.00 11.19
CA ASP A 49 4.01 -0.15 12.17
C ASP A 49 4.10 -1.60 12.70
N ASP A 50 5.05 -1.87 13.60
CA ASP A 50 5.26 -3.19 14.19
C ASP A 50 4.13 -3.62 15.14
N GLU A 51 3.35 -2.68 15.65
CA GLU A 51 2.14 -2.92 16.44
C GLU A 51 0.92 -3.22 15.55
N GLY A 52 1.06 -3.08 14.22
CA GLY A 52 0.01 -3.30 13.24
C GLY A 52 -0.93 -2.11 13.05
N ASN A 53 -0.58 -0.93 13.57
CA ASN A 53 -1.34 0.28 13.34
C ASN A 53 -1.13 0.79 11.92
N LEU A 54 -2.21 1.25 11.30
CA LEU A 54 -2.18 1.85 9.99
C LEU A 54 -1.56 3.25 10.05
N ILE A 55 -0.37 3.41 9.49
CA ILE A 55 0.32 4.71 9.40
C ILE A 55 -0.13 5.45 8.14
N MET A 56 -0.22 4.74 7.02
CA MET A 56 -0.60 5.32 5.74
C MET A 56 -1.39 4.32 4.91
N LYS A 57 -2.43 4.80 4.24
CA LYS A 57 -3.12 4.07 3.18
C LYS A 57 -3.37 5.01 2.02
N GLU A 58 -2.86 4.65 0.86
CA GLU A 58 -3.15 5.34 -0.39
C GLU A 58 -3.79 4.37 -1.36
N ILE A 59 -4.81 4.81 -2.08
CA ILE A 59 -5.54 3.99 -3.05
C ILE A 59 -5.61 4.78 -4.35
N SER A 60 -5.13 4.21 -5.45
CA SER A 60 -5.27 4.77 -6.79
C SER A 60 -5.78 3.71 -7.76
N HIS A 61 -6.44 4.18 -8.83
CA HIS A 61 -6.88 3.32 -9.93
C HIS A 61 -5.76 3.15 -10.96
N ASP A 62 -4.71 3.97 -10.88
CA ASP A 62 -3.54 3.87 -11.74
C ASP A 62 -2.46 3.01 -11.07
N PHE A 63 -2.15 1.89 -11.71
CA PHE A 63 -1.08 0.98 -11.28
C PHE A 63 0.29 1.66 -11.27
N ILE A 64 0.59 2.47 -12.29
CA ILE A 64 1.90 3.11 -12.46
C ILE A 64 2.12 4.13 -11.35
N GLU A 65 1.10 4.94 -11.08
CA GLU A 65 1.13 5.92 -9.98
C GLU A 65 1.35 5.19 -8.64
N THR A 66 0.61 4.11 -8.41
CA THR A 66 0.71 3.34 -7.16
C THR A 66 2.08 2.69 -6.99
N CYS A 67 2.67 2.17 -8.07
CA CYS A 67 4.03 1.66 -8.07
C CYS A 67 5.07 2.77 -7.84
N ASP A 68 4.90 3.97 -8.43
CA ASP A 68 5.80 5.10 -8.18
C ASP A 68 5.81 5.49 -6.70
N ILE A 69 4.63 5.51 -6.05
CA ILE A 69 4.50 5.79 -4.62
C ILE A 69 5.23 4.71 -3.80
N TYR A 70 4.99 3.43 -4.12
CA TYR A 70 5.63 2.30 -3.43
C TYR A 70 7.15 2.29 -3.60
N ASP A 71 7.65 2.55 -4.81
CA ASP A 71 9.09 2.62 -5.11
C ASP A 71 9.74 3.83 -4.42
N ARG A 72 9.06 4.97 -4.38
CA ARG A 72 9.57 6.16 -3.67
C ARG A 72 9.63 5.94 -2.16
N LEU A 73 8.69 5.19 -1.60
CA LEU A 73 8.76 4.74 -0.21
C LEU A 73 9.98 3.83 0.01
N SER A 74 10.22 2.88 -0.90
CA SER A 74 11.40 2.01 -0.86
C SER A 74 12.72 2.80 -0.94
N ILE A 75 12.84 3.77 -1.85
CA ILE A 75 14.03 4.61 -2.00
C ILE A 75 14.26 5.50 -0.76
N LEU A 76 13.18 6.07 -0.20
CA LEU A 76 13.28 6.84 1.05
C LEU A 76 13.84 5.94 2.14
N VAL A 77 13.32 4.72 2.27
CA VAL A 77 13.81 3.71 3.21
C VAL A 77 15.28 3.37 3.00
N GLU A 78 15.70 3.05 1.78
CA GLU A 78 17.09 2.70 1.48
C GLU A 78 18.06 3.84 1.82
N LYS A 79 17.64 5.11 1.64
CA LYS A 79 18.44 6.28 2.03
C LYS A 79 18.64 6.42 3.54
N PHE A 80 17.77 5.85 4.37
CA PHE A 80 17.88 5.91 5.83
C PHE A 80 18.61 4.71 6.45
N ILE A 81 18.84 3.64 5.70
CA ILE A 81 19.58 2.45 6.17
C ILE A 81 21.12 2.66 6.15
N ILE A 82 21.60 3.69 5.46
CA ILE A 82 23.03 4.02 5.41
C ILE A 82 23.37 5.10 6.46
N LYS A 83 23.65 4.69 7.69
CA LYS A 83 24.54 5.45 8.59
C LYS A 83 25.18 4.59 9.68
#